data_AF-A0A941CF71-F1
#
_entry.id   AF-A0A941CF71-F1
#
_cell.length_a   1.000
_cell.length_b   1.000
_cell.length_c   1.000
_cell.angle_alpha   90.00
_cell.angle_beta   90.00
_cell.angle_gamma   90.00
#
_symmetry.space_group_name_H-M   'P 1'
#
loop_
_entity.id
_entity.type
_entity.pdbx_description
1 polymer ?
#
loop_
_entity_poly.entity_id
_entity_poly.type
_entity_poly.pdbx_seq_one_letter_code
_entity_poly.pdbx_strand_id
1 'polypeptide(L)' 'MEEFIVYILYSEKHNKHYTGYTSDLITRFRSHNS' A
#
# COMPACT_ATOMS: atom_id res chain seq x y z
N MET A 1 -16.08 2.13 14.28
CA MET A 1 -15.10 2.99 13.60
C MET A 1 -14.37 2.12 12.61
N GLU A 2 -14.30 2.52 11.34
CA GLU A 2 -13.43 1.85 10.38
C GLU A 2 -11.98 2.22 10.70
N GLU A 3 -11.10 1.22 10.77
CA GLU A 3 -9.66 1.45 10.94
C GLU A 3 -9.08 1.88 9.60
N PHE A 4 -8.30 2.96 9.61
CA PHE A 4 -7.55 3.43 8.45
C PHE A 4 -6.06 3.35 8.76
N ILE A 5 -5.30 2.77 7.83
CA ILE A 5 -3.86 2.58 7.93
C ILE A 5 -3.19 3.50 6.91
N VAL A 6 -2.25 4.31 7.37
CA VAL A 6 -1.31 5.05 6.52
C VAL A 6 -0.06 4.20 6.32
N TYR A 7 0.41 4.07 5.09
CA TYR A 7 1.53 3.19 4.75
C TYR A 7 2.55 3.87 3.83
N ILE A 8 3.76 3.33 3.85
CA ILE A 8 4.81 3.57 2.86
C ILE A 8 5.26 2.20 2.33
N LEU A 9 5.08 1.94 1.02
CA LEU A 9 5.52 0.71 0.36
C LEU A 9 6.70 1.00 -0.56
N TYR A 10 7.73 0.15 -0.53
CA TYR A 10 8.81 0.18 -1.51
C TYR A 10 8.54 -0.84 -2.62
N SER A 11 8.72 -0.42 -3.88
CA SER A 11 8.69 -1.33 -5.04
C SER A 11 10.08 -1.44 -5.62
N GLU A 12 10.65 -2.64 -5.55
CA GLU A 12 11.94 -2.96 -6.17
C GLU A 12 11.87 -2.83 -7.70
N LYS A 13 10.81 -3.37 -8.33
CA LYS A 13 10.57 -3.31 -9.78
C LYS A 13 10.58 -1.87 -10.33
N HIS A 14 10.02 -0.92 -9.60
CA HIS A 14 9.93 0.48 -10.01
C HIS A 14 10.95 1.38 -9.29
N ASN A 15 11.81 0.80 -8.45
CA ASN A 15 12.78 1.47 -7.59
C ASN A 15 12.24 2.75 -6.92
N LYS A 16 11.05 2.67 -6.33
CA LYS A 16 10.40 3.85 -5.74
C LYS A 16 9.51 3.51 -4.55
N HIS A 17 9.21 4.53 -3.76
CA HIS A 17 8.30 4.47 -2.62
C HIS A 17 6.90 4.97 -2.99
N TYR A 18 5.87 4.36 -2.42
CA TYR A 18 4.47 4.74 -2.54
C TYR A 18 3.93 5.07 -1.15
N THR A 19 3.41 6.27 -0.98
CA THR A 19 2.70 6.67 0.25
C THR A 19 1.20 6.65 -0.02
N GLY A 20 0.40 6.11 0.90
CA GLY A 20 -1.04 6.08 0.76
C GLY A 20 -1.76 5.66 2.03
N TYR A 21 -3.07 5.49 1.93
CA TYR A 21 -3.92 5.00 3.01
C TYR A 21 -4.93 3.98 2.50
N THR A 22 -5.43 3.14 3.39
CA THR A 22 -6.47 2.12 3.09
C THR A 22 -7.12 1.63 4.39
N SER A 23 -8.33 1.10 4.30
CA SER A 23 -8.97 0.31 5.36
C SER A 23 -8.67 -1.19 5.25
N ASP A 24 -8.04 -1.64 4.15
CA ASP A 24 -7.55 -3.00 3.93
C ASP A 24 -6.13 -2.99 3.34
N LEU A 25 -5.14 -3.27 4.19
CA LEU A 25 -3.72 -3.27 3.82
C LEU A 25 -3.35 -4.41 2.87
N ILE A 26 -3.97 -5.58 3.03
CA ILE A 26 -3.63 -6.78 2.25
C ILE A 26 -4.15 -6.66 0.82
N THR A 27 -5.40 -6.23 0.64
CA THR A 27 -5.96 -5.97 -0.69
C THR A 27 -5.17 -4.87 -1.40
N ARG A 28 -4.79 -3.80 -0.68
CA ARG A 28 -3.98 -2.73 -1.24
C ARG A 28 -2.58 -3.22 -1.67
N PHE A 29 -1.94 -4.07 -0.88
CA PHE A 29 -0.65 -4.66 -1.21
C PHE A 29 -0.71 -5.47 -2.52
N ARG A 30 -1.74 -6.32 -2.69
CA ARG A 30 -1.94 -7.09 -3.94
C ARG A 30 -2.19 -6.20 -5.15
N SER A 31 -2.94 -5.11 -4.98
CA SER A 31 -3.19 -4.12 -6.04
C SER A 31 -1.92 -3.43 -6.56
N HIS A 32 -0.89 -3.22 -5.73
CA HIS A 32 0.40 -2.68 -6.19
C HIS A 32 1.26 -3.68 -6.95
N ASN A 33 0.97 -4.98 -6.83
CA ASN A 33 1.73 -6.06 -7.46
C ASN A 33 1.08 -6.58 -8.76
N SER A 34 0.00 -5.94 -9.22
CA SER A 34 -0.66 -6.25 -10.50
C SER A 34 0.02 -5.55 -11.68
#